data_AF-A0A0L0SD45-F1
#
_entry.id   AF-A0A0L0SD45-F1
#
_cell.length_a   1.000
_cell.length_b   1.000
_cell.length_c   1.000
_cell.angle_alpha   90.00
_cell.angle_beta   90.00
_cell.angle_gamma   90.00
#
_symmetry.space_group_name_H-M   'P 1'
#
loop_
_entity.id
_entity.type
_entity.pdbx_description
1 polymer ?
#
loop_
_entity_poly.entity_id
_entity_poly.type
_entity_poly.pdbx_seq_one_letter_code
_entity_poly.pdbx_strand_id
1 'polypeptide(L)'
;MADRRGAAAAVEKRIYIPLPDEPCRRQLLEINLRGVKVDASLDLDAMAKSLEGYSGADVTTLCRDAALMSMRRRIRGLRPDEIRSLPPEELDVPITAEDLTAARNKISPSVSQADVKKYLEWMNEYGSA
;
A
#
# COMPACT_ATOMS: atom_id res chain seq x y z
N MET A 1 16.23 41.32 11.48
CA MET A 1 15.32 40.28 12.01
C MET A 1 14.31 39.98 10.91
N ALA A 2 14.55 38.95 10.09
CA ALA A 2 13.71 38.66 8.92
C ALA A 2 12.38 38.03 9.36
N ASP A 3 11.29 38.66 8.94
CA ASP A 3 9.91 38.27 9.17
C ASP A 3 9.63 36.90 8.50
N ARG A 4 9.34 35.88 9.32
CA ARG A 4 9.01 34.51 8.86
C ARG A 4 7.55 34.37 8.40
N ARG A 5 6.85 35.47 8.07
CA ARG A 5 5.42 35.47 7.70
C ARG A 5 5.13 35.38 6.20
N GLY A 6 6.15 35.26 5.34
CA GLY A 6 5.98 35.42 3.89
C GLY A 6 5.62 34.17 3.06
N ALA A 7 5.80 32.94 3.55
CA ALA A 7 5.77 31.76 2.67
C ALA A 7 4.42 31.02 2.59
N ALA A 8 3.49 31.22 3.53
CA ALA A 8 2.22 30.49 3.60
C ALA A 8 1.02 31.22 2.98
N ALA A 9 1.23 32.42 2.44
CA ALA A 9 0.16 33.34 2.00
C ALA A 9 -0.29 33.16 0.55
N ALA A 10 0.38 32.32 -0.26
CA ALA A 10 0.08 32.17 -1.70
C ALA A 10 -0.90 31.03 -2.04
N VAL A 11 -1.33 30.24 -1.04
CA VAL A 11 -2.25 29.09 -1.25
C VAL A 11 -3.63 29.45 -0.69
N GLU A 12 -4.56 29.81 -1.58
CA GLU A 12 -5.93 30.24 -1.23
C GLU A 12 -6.78 29.11 -0.63
N LYS A 13 -6.58 27.86 -1.09
CA LYS A 13 -7.33 26.69 -0.62
C LYS A 13 -6.41 25.66 -0.01
N ARG A 14 -6.63 25.34 1.26
CA ARG A 14 -5.91 24.30 2.00
C ARG A 14 -6.83 23.12 2.21
N ILE A 15 -6.54 22.01 1.53
CA ILE A 15 -7.34 20.78 1.60
C ILE A 15 -6.45 19.68 2.19
N TYR A 16 -6.91 19.09 3.29
CA TYR A 16 -6.28 17.89 3.84
C TYR A 16 -6.82 16.65 3.14
N ILE A 17 -5.92 15.77 2.70
CA ILE A 17 -6.25 14.46 2.13
C ILE A 17 -5.98 13.41 3.21
N PRO A 18 -7.03 12.77 3.77
CA PRO A 18 -6.86 11.79 4.83
C PRO A 18 -6.23 10.50 4.30
N LEU A 19 -5.76 9.67 5.24
CA LEU A 19 -5.44 8.27 4.94
C LEU A 19 -6.70 7.54 4.44
N PRO A 20 -6.55 6.51 3.58
CA PRO A 20 -7.68 5.77 3.06
C PRO A 20 -8.45 5.05 4.18
N ASP A 21 -9.77 5.15 4.14
CA ASP A 21 -10.66 4.35 4.98
C ASP A 21 -10.70 2.88 4.51
N GLU A 22 -11.42 2.02 5.24
CA GLU A 22 -11.50 0.59 4.92
C GLU A 22 -12.02 0.31 3.50
N PRO A 23 -13.14 0.91 3.03
CA PRO A 23 -13.60 0.75 1.64
C PRO A 23 -12.56 1.21 0.61
N CYS A 24 -11.87 2.32 0.86
CA CYS A 24 -10.82 2.81 -0.03
C CYS A 24 -9.63 1.85 -0.06
N ARG A 25 -9.19 1.30 1.08
CA ARG A 25 -8.14 0.27 1.13
C ARG A 25 -8.55 -0.99 0.38
N ARG A 26 -9.82 -1.40 0.49
CA ARG A 26 -10.37 -2.54 -0.26
C ARG A 26 -10.31 -2.32 -1.77
N GLN A 27 -10.63 -1.11 -2.24
CA GLN A 27 -10.49 -0.72 -3.65
C GLN A 27 -9.01 -0.62 -4.08
N LEU A 28 -8.13 -0.10 -3.23
CA LEU A 28 -6.70 -0.05 -3.50
C LEU A 28 -6.12 -1.46 -3.68
N LEU A 29 -6.51 -2.43 -2.85
CA LEU A 29 -6.13 -3.83 -3.05
C LEU A 29 -6.61 -4.35 -4.40
N GLU A 30 -7.87 -4.11 -4.76
CA GLU A 30 -8.45 -4.48 -6.07
C GLU A 30 -7.70 -3.90 -7.26
N ILE A 31 -7.35 -2.61 -7.19
CA ILE A 31 -6.62 -1.91 -8.25
C ILE A 31 -5.21 -2.47 -8.38
N ASN A 32 -4.53 -2.70 -7.26
CA ASN A 32 -3.16 -3.20 -7.26
C ASN A 32 -3.04 -4.68 -7.64
N LEU A 33 -4.07 -5.47 -7.40
CA LEU A 33 -4.12 -6.88 -7.77
C LEU A 33 -4.77 -7.11 -9.16
N ARG A 34 -5.17 -6.05 -9.85
CA ARG A 34 -5.77 -6.13 -11.18
C ARG A 34 -4.78 -6.74 -12.18
N GLY A 35 -5.20 -7.82 -12.83
CA GLY A 35 -4.37 -8.53 -13.81
C GLY A 35 -3.33 -9.48 -13.18
N VAL A 36 -3.38 -9.67 -11.86
CA VAL A 36 -2.60 -10.69 -11.16
C VAL A 36 -3.53 -11.83 -10.77
N LYS A 37 -3.07 -13.08 -10.87
CA LYS A 37 -3.81 -14.21 -10.34
C LYS A 37 -3.87 -14.14 -8.82
N VAL A 38 -5.06 -14.27 -8.28
CA VAL A 38 -5.33 -14.24 -6.84
C VAL A 38 -5.98 -15.56 -6.47
N ASP A 39 -5.56 -16.14 -5.35
CA ASP A 39 -6.17 -17.36 -4.83
C ASP A 39 -7.65 -17.13 -4.50
N ALA A 40 -8.51 -18.09 -4.85
CA ALA A 40 -9.95 -18.00 -4.61
C ALA A 40 -10.31 -17.94 -3.12
N SER A 41 -9.42 -18.39 -2.23
CA SER A 41 -9.61 -18.32 -0.79
C SER A 41 -9.22 -16.97 -0.20
N LEU A 42 -8.75 -16.00 -1.00
CA LEU A 42 -8.28 -14.72 -0.48
C LEU A 42 -9.46 -13.80 -0.15
N ASP A 43 -9.62 -13.50 1.14
CA ASP A 43 -10.55 -12.48 1.63
C ASP A 43 -9.88 -11.10 1.62
N LEU A 44 -10.19 -10.30 0.58
CA LEU A 44 -9.70 -8.93 0.44
C LEU A 44 -10.33 -7.96 1.44
N ASP A 45 -11.51 -8.25 1.96
CA ASP A 45 -12.20 -7.42 2.97
C ASP A 45 -11.54 -7.60 4.33
N ALA A 46 -11.22 -8.84 4.72
CA ALA A 46 -10.41 -9.10 5.90
C ALA A 46 -9.01 -8.47 5.79
N MET A 47 -8.39 -8.52 4.60
CA MET A 47 -7.12 -7.87 4.38
C MET A 47 -7.22 -6.34 4.53
N ALA A 48 -8.22 -5.70 3.92
CA ALA A 48 -8.44 -4.25 4.00
C ALA A 48 -8.63 -3.74 5.45
N LYS A 49 -9.34 -4.52 6.28
CA LYS A 49 -9.48 -4.26 7.73
C LYS A 49 -8.13 -4.25 8.44
N SER A 50 -7.26 -5.18 8.09
CA SER A 50 -5.94 -5.33 8.72
C SER A 50 -4.91 -4.26 8.34
N LEU A 51 -5.21 -3.43 7.33
CA LEU A 51 -4.34 -2.38 6.80
C LEU A 51 -4.69 -0.98 7.32
N GLU A 52 -5.32 -0.89 8.48
CA GLU A 52 -5.57 0.39 9.13
C GLU A 52 -4.27 1.20 9.31
N GLY A 53 -4.32 2.49 8.94
CA GLY A 53 -3.18 3.40 8.99
C GLY A 53 -2.25 3.35 7.76
N TYR A 54 -2.46 2.41 6.83
CA TYR A 54 -1.65 2.34 5.61
C TYR A 54 -2.04 3.46 4.64
N SER A 55 -1.02 4.10 4.05
CA SER A 55 -1.23 4.99 2.91
C SER A 55 -1.45 4.19 1.62
N GLY A 56 -1.91 4.86 0.55
CA GLY A 56 -2.01 4.21 -0.77
C GLY A 56 -0.67 3.68 -1.30
N ALA A 57 0.43 4.33 -0.95
CA ALA A 57 1.78 3.87 -1.30
C ALA A 57 2.17 2.61 -0.54
N ASP A 58 1.79 2.50 0.74
CA ASP A 58 2.05 1.30 1.55
C ASP A 58 1.27 0.10 1.01
N VAL A 59 -0.03 0.27 0.71
CA VAL A 59 -0.86 -0.80 0.11
C VAL A 59 -0.28 -1.26 -1.23
N THR A 60 0.14 -0.31 -2.08
CA THR A 60 0.79 -0.62 -3.37
C THR A 60 2.08 -1.43 -3.18
N THR A 61 2.89 -1.04 -2.22
CA THR A 61 4.15 -1.71 -1.90
C THR A 61 3.90 -3.12 -1.37
N LEU A 62 2.88 -3.29 -0.53
CA LEU A 62 2.44 -4.56 0.03
C LEU A 62 2.01 -5.54 -1.07
N CYS A 63 1.16 -5.10 -2.00
CA CYS A 63 0.73 -5.95 -3.13
C CYS A 63 1.92 -6.36 -4.02
N ARG A 64 2.88 -5.45 -4.26
CA ARG A 64 4.09 -5.76 -5.05
C ARG A 64 5.00 -6.77 -4.35
N ASP A 65 5.21 -6.62 -3.04
CA ASP A 65 6.02 -7.57 -2.27
C ASP A 65 5.36 -8.95 -2.24
N ALA A 66 4.04 -9.03 -2.06
CA ALA A 66 3.29 -10.28 -2.12
C ALA A 66 3.38 -10.96 -3.50
N ALA A 67 3.25 -10.19 -4.59
CA ALA A 67 3.44 -10.70 -5.95
C ALA A 67 4.84 -11.30 -6.13
N LEU A 68 5.87 -10.59 -5.64
CA LEU A 68 7.25 -11.07 -5.69
C LEU A 68 7.46 -12.33 -4.84
N MET A 69 6.80 -12.44 -3.69
CA MET A 69 6.85 -13.64 -2.83
C MET A 69 6.28 -14.86 -3.54
N SER A 70 5.14 -14.71 -4.22
CA SER A 70 4.53 -15.81 -4.99
C SER A 70 5.49 -16.34 -6.08
N MET A 71 6.12 -15.44 -6.84
CA MET A 71 7.12 -15.80 -7.85
C MET A 71 8.37 -16.44 -7.22
N ARG A 72 8.88 -15.89 -6.10
CA ARG A 72 10.02 -16.47 -5.38
C ARG A 72 9.74 -17.88 -4.88
N ARG A 73 8.52 -18.14 -4.38
CA ARG A 73 8.07 -19.48 -3.99
C ARG A 73 8.10 -20.41 -5.20
N ARG A 74 7.62 -19.96 -6.36
CA ARG A 74 7.60 -20.76 -7.58
C ARG A 74 8.99 -21.20 -8.04
N ILE A 75 9.97 -20.29 -8.02
CA ILE A 75 11.33 -20.57 -8.50
C ILE A 75 12.25 -21.17 -7.42
N ARG A 76 11.74 -21.38 -6.20
CA ARG A 76 12.54 -21.87 -5.08
C ARG A 76 13.07 -23.27 -5.37
N GLY A 77 14.40 -23.44 -5.31
CA GLY A 77 15.07 -24.71 -5.56
C GLY A 77 15.44 -24.97 -7.02
N LEU A 78 15.11 -24.06 -7.94
CA LEU A 78 15.55 -24.11 -9.33
C LEU A 78 16.92 -23.45 -9.50
N ARG A 79 17.70 -23.96 -10.44
CA ARG A 79 18.96 -23.36 -10.86
C ARG A 79 18.72 -22.19 -11.84
N PRO A 80 19.67 -21.26 -12.01
CA PRO A 80 19.52 -20.12 -12.91
C PRO A 80 19.24 -20.49 -14.38
N ASP A 81 19.76 -21.61 -14.86
CA ASP A 81 19.46 -22.16 -16.19
C ASP A 81 18.00 -22.59 -16.31
N GLU A 82 17.48 -23.29 -15.30
CA GLU A 82 16.09 -23.76 -15.27
C GLU A 82 15.11 -22.59 -15.22
N ILE A 83 15.40 -21.56 -14.41
CA ILE A 83 14.56 -20.36 -14.30
C ILE A 83 14.47 -19.62 -15.64
N ARG A 84 15.57 -19.55 -16.40
CA ARG A 84 15.58 -18.89 -17.73
C ARG A 84 14.80 -19.66 -18.78
N SER A 85 14.64 -20.97 -18.60
CA SER A 85 13.89 -21.83 -19.51
C SER A 85 12.41 -21.98 -19.12
N LEU A 86 11.96 -21.41 -18.01
CA LEU A 86 10.56 -21.46 -17.61
C LEU A 86 9.67 -20.65 -18.57
N PRO A 87 8.53 -21.20 -19.01
CA PRO A 87 7.54 -20.41 -19.74
C PRO A 87 6.91 -19.36 -18.81
N PRO A 88 6.53 -18.17 -19.33
CA PRO A 88 5.91 -17.11 -18.53
C PRO A 88 4.67 -17.55 -17.76
N GLU A 89 3.90 -18.48 -18.31
CA GLU A 89 2.69 -19.05 -17.71
C GLU A 89 2.96 -19.76 -16.38
N GLU A 90 4.15 -20.35 -16.23
CA GLU A 90 4.54 -21.02 -14.99
C GLU A 90 5.00 -20.04 -13.90
N LEU A 91 5.31 -18.79 -14.26
CA LEU A 91 5.60 -17.71 -13.31
C LEU A 91 4.32 -16.99 -12.85
N ASP A 92 3.23 -17.14 -13.59
CA ASP A 92 1.90 -16.59 -13.26
C ASP A 92 1.18 -17.49 -12.24
N VAL A 93 1.76 -17.55 -11.04
CA VAL A 93 1.21 -18.25 -9.88
C VAL A 93 0.28 -17.33 -9.08
N PRO A 94 -0.79 -17.86 -8.48
CA PRO A 94 -1.70 -17.05 -7.68
C PRO A 94 -1.03 -16.52 -6.40
N ILE A 95 -1.31 -15.26 -6.08
CA ILE A 95 -1.01 -14.66 -4.78
C ILE A 95 -1.94 -15.28 -3.73
N THR A 96 -1.35 -15.77 -2.64
CA THR A 96 -2.10 -16.36 -1.53
C THR A 96 -2.26 -15.40 -0.36
N ALA A 97 -3.12 -15.75 0.60
CA ALA A 97 -3.25 -15.00 1.85
C ALA A 97 -1.94 -14.95 2.65
N GLU A 98 -1.12 -16.00 2.57
CA GLU A 98 0.20 -16.06 3.22
C GLU A 98 1.16 -15.03 2.62
N ASP A 99 1.16 -14.84 1.30
CA ASP A 99 2.01 -13.86 0.62
C ASP A 99 1.71 -12.44 1.09
N LEU A 100 0.42 -12.08 1.14
CA LEU A 100 -0.02 -10.77 1.63
C LEU A 100 0.24 -10.59 3.12
N THR A 101 0.07 -11.63 3.92
CA THR A 101 0.33 -11.60 5.36
C THR A 101 1.83 -11.41 5.64
N ALA A 102 2.68 -12.11 4.89
CA ALA A 102 4.13 -11.95 5.01
C ALA A 102 4.59 -10.55 4.56
N ALA A 103 4.04 -10.03 3.46
CA ALA A 103 4.30 -8.66 3.02
C ALA A 103 3.87 -7.63 4.06
N ARG A 104 2.68 -7.78 4.67
CA ARG A 104 2.18 -6.94 5.77
C ARG A 104 3.11 -6.93 6.98
N ASN A 105 3.67 -8.08 7.36
CA ASN A 105 4.59 -8.15 8.49
C ASN A 105 5.91 -7.42 8.24
N LYS A 106 6.27 -7.20 6.98
CA LYS A 106 7.50 -6.51 6.57
C LYS A 106 7.28 -5.02 6.31
N ILE A 107 6.09 -4.64 5.87
CA ILE A 107 5.77 -3.27 5.44
C ILE A 107 4.87 -2.64 6.50
N SER A 108 5.45 -1.82 7.36
CA SER A 108 4.70 -1.04 8.35
C SER A 108 4.07 0.21 7.72
N PRO A 109 2.98 0.75 8.31
CA PRO A 109 2.43 2.05 7.93
C PRO A 109 3.51 3.13 7.90
N SER A 110 3.57 3.91 6.82
CA SER A 110 4.56 4.99 6.70
C SER A 110 4.17 6.25 7.47
N VAL A 111 2.90 6.40 7.83
CA VAL A 111 2.37 7.58 8.52
C VAL A 111 2.05 7.24 9.97
N SER A 112 2.64 7.98 10.91
CA SER A 112 2.36 7.78 12.33
C SER A 112 1.05 8.45 12.76
N GLN A 113 0.41 7.93 13.81
CA GLN A 113 -0.79 8.55 14.39
C GLN A 113 -0.51 9.96 14.93
N ALA A 114 0.73 10.24 15.35
CA ALA A 114 1.14 11.56 15.79
C ALA A 114 1.16 12.57 14.62
N ASP A 115 1.62 12.14 13.44
CA ASP A 115 1.61 12.98 12.24
C ASP A 115 0.18 13.27 11.81
N VAL A 116 -0.69 12.25 11.78
CA VAL A 116 -2.12 12.43 11.47
C VAL A 116 -2.74 13.48 12.40
N LYS A 117 -2.54 13.34 13.71
CA LYS A 117 -3.07 14.28 14.70
C LYS A 117 -2.57 15.70 14.46
N LYS A 118 -1.27 15.87 14.23
CA LYS A 118 -0.67 17.18 13.93
C LYS A 118 -1.29 17.83 12.69
N TYR A 119 -1.55 17.06 11.64
CA TYR A 119 -2.20 17.60 10.43
C TYR A 119 -3.67 17.96 10.65
N LEU A 120 -4.40 17.19 11.45
CA LEU A 120 -5.78 17.50 11.82
C LEU A 120 -5.86 18.78 12.67
N GLU A 121 -4.97 18.94 13.65
CA GLU A 121 -4.85 20.16 14.44
C GLU A 121 -4.53 21.38 13.56
N TRP A 122 -3.57 21.23 12.64
CA TRP A 122 -3.23 22.27 11.68
C TRP A 122 -4.40 22.63 10.75
N MET A 123 -5.16 21.64 10.28
CA MET A 123 -6.34 21.87 9.43
C MET A 123 -7.47 22.56 10.21
N ASN A 124 -7.64 22.27 11.50
CA ASN A 124 -8.60 22.97 12.34
C ASN A 124 -8.22 24.45 12.58
N GLU A 125 -6.94 24.75 12.66
CA GLU A 125 -6.44 26.12 12.91
C GLU A 125 -6.33 26.97 11.62
N TYR A 126 -5.99 26.34 10.48
CA TYR A 126 -5.63 27.03 9.24
C TYR A 126 -6.44 26.60 8.01
N GLY A 127 -7.43 25.72 8.18
CA GLY A 127 -8.30 25.24 7.12
C GLY A 127 -9.09 26.36 6.47
N SER A 128 -9.19 26.33 5.13
CA SER A 128 -10.05 27.25 4.39
C SER A 128 -11.52 26.89 4.68
N ALA A 129 -12.35 27.88 5.01
CA ALA A 129 -13.80 27.73 5.19
C ALA A 129 -14.52 27.38 3.87
#